data_AF-M6ZE51-F1
#
_entry.id   AF-M6ZE51-F1
#
_cell.length_a   1.000
_cell.length_b   1.000
_cell.length_c   1.000
_cell.angle_alpha   90.00
_cell.angle_beta   90.00
_cell.angle_gamma   90.00
#
_symmetry.space_group_name_H-M   'P 1'
#
loop_
_entity.id
_entity.type
_entity.pdbx_description
1 polymer ?
#
loop_
_entity_poly.entity_id
_entity_poly.type
_entity_poly.pdbx_seq_one_letter_code
_entity_poly.pdbx_strand_id
1 'polypeptide(L)'
;MSVLEDNQFLTFYLGEEYYGIGILNIKEIIEYSGLTNVPLMPEFIPGVINLRGNVVPVIDLKHKFFRSKIKPDRKTCVIIVELHSQKEGDRKEKLTWAFLSNL
;
A
#
# COMPACT_ATOMS: atom_id res chain seq x y z
N MET A 1 -12.73 17.24 -27.21
CA MET A 1 -11.44 17.37 -26.50
C MET A 1 -11.70 17.03 -25.05
N SER A 2 -11.42 15.79 -24.63
CA SER A 2 -11.29 15.50 -23.21
C SER A 2 -10.06 16.27 -22.73
N VAL A 3 -10.23 17.11 -21.72
CA VAL A 3 -9.10 17.62 -20.93
C VAL A 3 -8.27 16.38 -20.57
N LEU A 4 -6.96 16.38 -20.86
CA LEU A 4 -6.08 15.39 -20.26
C LEU A 4 -6.23 15.60 -18.76
N GLU A 5 -7.01 14.75 -18.10
CA GLU A 5 -6.99 14.67 -16.65
C GLU A 5 -5.52 14.49 -16.28
N ASP A 6 -4.94 15.43 -15.54
CA ASP A 6 -3.57 15.30 -15.06
C ASP A 6 -3.50 14.00 -14.26
N ASN A 7 -3.01 12.95 -14.91
CA ASN A 7 -2.84 11.63 -14.31
C ASN A 7 -1.65 11.74 -13.36
N GLN A 8 -1.93 12.28 -12.18
CA GLN A 8 -0.97 12.38 -11.08
C GLN A 8 -0.79 11.00 -10.45
N PHE A 9 0.46 10.61 -10.27
CA PHE A 9 0.84 9.35 -9.64
C PHE A 9 1.77 9.61 -8.47
N LEU A 10 1.59 8.83 -7.40
CA LEU A 10 2.65 8.62 -6.43
C LEU A 10 3.59 7.56 -6.99
N THR A 11 4.83 7.93 -7.26
CA THR A 11 5.88 7.00 -7.67
C THR A 11 6.62 6.47 -6.48
N PHE A 12 6.96 5.19 -6.51
CA PHE A 12 7.76 4.55 -5.48
C PHE A 12 8.66 3.46 -6.07
N TYR A 13 9.71 3.12 -5.33
CA TYR A 13 10.70 2.17 -5.79
C TYR A 13 10.39 0.75 -5.33
N LEU A 14 10.47 -0.21 -6.25
CA LEU A 14 10.28 -1.62 -5.94
C LEU A 14 11.34 -2.46 -6.66
N GLY A 15 12.24 -3.07 -5.90
CA GLY A 15 13.35 -3.82 -6.50
C GLY A 15 14.32 -2.88 -7.19
N GLU A 16 14.27 -2.82 -8.53
CA GLU A 16 15.11 -1.97 -9.38
C GLU A 16 14.33 -0.98 -10.25
N GLU A 17 13.00 -0.93 -10.08
CA GLU A 17 12.11 -0.19 -10.99
C GLU A 17 11.19 0.77 -10.22
N TYR A 18 10.75 1.81 -10.91
CA TYR A 18 9.71 2.71 -10.42
C TYR A 18 8.33 2.19 -10.77
N TYR A 19 7.47 2.13 -9.77
CA TYR A 19 6.05 1.86 -9.91
C TYR A 19 5.26 3.11 -9.57
N GLY A 20 4.05 3.21 -10.10
CA GLY A 20 3.15 4.34 -9.88
C GLY A 20 1.76 3.88 -9.49
N ILE A 21 1.15 4.59 -8.56
CA ILE A 21 -0.28 4.46 -8.27
C ILE A 21 -0.95 5.82 -8.40
N GLY A 22 -2.14 5.85 -9.01
CA GLY A 22 -2.90 7.08 -9.19
C GLY A 22 -3.13 7.77 -7.85
N ILE A 23 -2.81 9.06 -7.77
CA ILE A 23 -2.80 9.82 -6.51
C ILE A 23 -4.17 9.80 -5.82
N LEU A 24 -5.25 9.72 -6.60
CA LEU A 24 -6.63 9.68 -6.11
C LEU A 24 -6.96 8.40 -5.34
N ASN A 25 -6.17 7.33 -5.50
CA ASN A 25 -6.34 6.09 -4.73
C ASN A 25 -5.56 6.14 -3.40
N ILE A 26 -4.68 7.12 -3.20
CA ILE A 26 -3.93 7.28 -1.96
C ILE A 26 -4.82 7.93 -0.91
N LYS A 27 -5.02 7.25 0.21
CA LYS A 27 -5.78 7.76 1.35
C LYS A 27 -4.88 8.56 2.28
N GLU A 28 -3.73 7.99 2.64
CA GLU A 28 -2.72 8.64 3.47
C GLU A 28 -1.38 7.92 3.34
N ILE A 29 -0.30 8.61 3.69
CA ILE A 29 1.06 8.05 3.79
C ILE A 29 1.50 8.30 5.22
N ILE A 30 1.86 7.23 5.92
CA ILE A 30 2.31 7.31 7.31
C ILE A 30 3.77 6.88 7.43
N GLU A 31 4.51 7.53 8.32
CA GLU A 31 5.88 7.15 8.63
C GLU A 31 5.91 5.73 9.20
N TYR A 32 6.93 4.96 8.82
CA TYR A 32 7.11 3.61 9.35
C TYR A 32 7.59 3.66 10.80
N SER A 33 6.73 3.30 11.74
CA SER A 33 7.05 3.19 13.18
C SER A 33 7.11 1.74 13.69
N GLY A 34 7.22 0.77 12.78
CA GLY A 34 7.14 -0.66 13.09
C GLY A 34 5.76 -1.27 12.85
N LEU A 35 5.68 -2.60 12.86
CA LEU A 35 4.46 -3.39 12.64
C LEU A 35 4.21 -4.34 13.80
N THR A 36 2.93 -4.60 14.08
CA THR A 36 2.55 -5.68 15.00
C THR A 36 2.62 -7.00 14.24
N ASN A 37 3.51 -7.90 14.66
CA ASN A 37 3.64 -9.22 14.06
C ASN A 37 2.42 -10.09 14.41
N VAL A 38 1.84 -10.76 13.41
CA VAL A 38 0.75 -11.72 13.58
C VAL A 38 1.26 -13.11 13.16
N PRO A 39 1.25 -14.10 14.06
CA PRO A 39 1.71 -15.45 13.74
C PRO A 39 0.98 -16.06 12.54
N LEU A 40 1.69 -16.92 11.81
CA LEU A 40 1.15 -17.68 10.67
C LEU A 40 0.69 -16.83 9.47
N MET A 41 0.99 -15.52 9.46
CA MET A 41 0.83 -14.69 8.27
C MET A 41 1.77 -15.15 7.15
N PRO A 42 1.35 -15.05 5.88
CA PRO A 42 2.26 -15.20 4.75
C PRO A 42 3.44 -14.24 4.89
N GLU A 43 4.65 -14.66 4.52
CA GLU A 43 5.83 -13.83 4.80
C GLU A 43 5.85 -12.46 4.10
N PHE A 44 5.06 -12.26 3.04
CA PHE A 44 4.91 -10.97 2.37
C PHE A 44 3.95 -10.02 3.12
N ILE A 45 3.36 -10.46 4.23
CA ILE A 45 2.58 -9.66 5.17
C ILE A 45 3.40 -9.63 6.48
N PRO A 46 4.40 -8.74 6.60
CA PRO A 46 5.27 -8.68 7.78
C PRO A 46 4.54 -8.32 9.08
N GLY A 47 3.29 -7.85 9.01
CA GLY A 47 2.45 -7.60 10.17
C GLY A 47 1.23 -6.76 9.84
N VAL A 48 0.66 -6.16 10.88
CA VAL A 48 -0.49 -5.27 10.80
C VAL A 48 -0.18 -3.92 11.45
N ILE A 49 -0.94 -2.90 11.06
CA ILE A 49 -1.00 -1.60 11.74
C ILE A 49 -2.39 -1.37 12.32
N ASN A 50 -2.48 -0.53 13.35
CA ASN A 50 -3.74 0.01 13.81
C ASN A 50 -3.97 1.37 13.13
N LEU A 51 -4.90 1.40 12.18
CA LEU A 51 -5.31 2.60 11.50
C LEU A 51 -6.64 3.13 12.07
N ARG A 52 -6.54 4.07 13.02
CA ARG A 52 -7.69 4.73 13.68
C ARG A 52 -8.73 3.74 14.23
N GLY A 53 -8.25 2.66 14.86
CA GLY A 53 -9.09 1.59 15.41
C GLY A 53 -9.28 0.39 14.48
N ASN A 54 -8.89 0.49 13.21
CA ASN A 54 -9.00 -0.61 12.24
C ASN A 54 -7.66 -1.34 12.11
N VAL A 55 -7.68 -2.66 12.27
CA VAL A 55 -6.48 -3.48 12.02
C VAL A 55 -6.33 -3.68 10.51
N VAL A 56 -5.26 -3.12 9.95
CA VAL A 56 -4.99 -3.17 8.51
C VAL A 56 -3.71 -3.99 8.27
N PRO A 57 -3.77 -5.07 7.47
CA PRO A 57 -2.57 -5.82 7.10
C PRO A 57 -1.68 -4.96 6.19
N VAL A 58 -0.37 -4.99 6.46
CA VAL A 58 0.62 -4.28 5.65
C VAL A 58 1.32 -5.29 4.75
N ILE A 59 1.33 -5.02 3.45
CA ILE A 59 1.98 -5.86 2.45
C ILE A 59 3.39 -5.34 2.15
N ASP A 60 4.40 -6.20 2.21
CA ASP A 60 5.70 -5.96 1.59
C ASP A 60 5.61 -6.35 0.11
N LEU A 61 5.38 -5.36 -0.77
CA LEU A 61 5.27 -5.59 -2.22
C LEU A 61 6.57 -6.13 -2.81
N LYS A 62 7.72 -5.76 -2.25
CA LYS A 62 9.03 -6.22 -2.74
C LYS A 62 9.14 -7.71 -2.45
N HIS A 63 8.68 -8.12 -1.27
CA HIS A 63 8.66 -9.52 -0.92
C HIS A 63 7.64 -10.30 -1.76
N LYS A 64 6.45 -9.72 -1.97
CA LYS A 64 5.38 -10.34 -2.75
C LYS A 64 5.79 -10.64 -4.19
N PHE A 65 6.42 -9.69 -4.87
CA PHE A 65 6.74 -9.80 -6.29
C PHE A 65 8.15 -10.33 -6.57
N PHE A 66 9.13 -10.01 -5.73
CA PHE A 66 10.55 -10.32 -5.97
C PHE A 66 11.17 -11.26 -4.94
N ARG A 67 10.38 -11.79 -4.01
CA ARG A 67 10.88 -12.68 -2.93
C ARG A 67 12.01 -12.06 -2.09
N SER A 68 12.10 -10.73 -2.08
CA SER A 68 13.11 -9.95 -1.37
C SER A 68 12.45 -8.98 -0.40
N LYS A 69 12.86 -8.97 0.86
CA LYS A 69 12.23 -8.14 1.91
C LYS A 69 12.71 -6.69 1.83
N ILE A 70 11.81 -5.74 2.07
CA ILE A 70 12.21 -4.38 2.40
C ILE A 70 12.99 -4.40 3.72
N LYS A 71 14.10 -3.68 3.76
CA LYS A 71 14.80 -3.34 5.00
C LYS A 71 14.40 -1.92 5.35
N PRO A 72 13.62 -1.70 6.43
CA PRO A 72 13.17 -0.37 6.78
C PRO A 72 14.35 0.58 7.03
N ASP A 73 14.25 1.78 6.47
CA ASP A 73 15.17 2.90 6.67
C ASP A 73 14.37 4.19 6.97
N ARG A 74 15.04 5.35 6.99
CA ARG A 74 14.41 6.65 7.28
C ARG A 74 13.39 7.11 6.23
N LYS A 75 13.39 6.49 5.05
CA LYS A 75 12.47 6.78 3.95
C LYS A 75 11.30 5.79 3.89
N THR A 76 11.34 4.75 4.71
CA THR A 76 10.28 3.75 4.73
C THR A 76 8.99 4.35 5.29
N CYS A 77 7.91 4.17 4.54
CA CYS A 77 6.58 4.58 4.90
C CYS A 77 5.59 3.45 4.63
N VAL A 78 4.40 3.55 5.21
CA VAL A 78 3.25 2.74 4.83
C VAL A 78 2.32 3.60 3.98
N ILE A 79 2.11 3.19 2.74
CA ILE A 79 1.17 3.84 1.82
C ILE A 79 -0.18 3.14 1.97
N ILE A 80 -1.20 3.90 2.34
CA ILE A 80 -2.56 3.41 2.53
C ILE A 80 -3.39 3.83 1.33
N VAL A 81 -4.06 2.85 0.72
CA VAL A 81 -4.85 3.03 -0.50
C VAL A 81 -6.28 2.57 -0.28
N GLU A 82 -7.21 3.27 -0.90
CA GLU A 82 -8.62 2.93 -0.88
C GLU A 82 -9.09 2.65 -2.31
N LEU A 83 -9.44 1.39 -2.57
CA LEU A 83 -9.90 0.94 -3.87
C LEU A 83 -11.41 0.68 -3.84
N HIS A 84 -12.10 1.06 -4.90
CA HIS A 84 -13.51 0.73 -5.08
C HIS A 84 -13.65 -0.65 -5.72
N SER A 85 -14.30 -1.57 -5.02
CA SER A 85 -14.66 -2.88 -5.59
C SER A 85 -15.76 -2.71 -6.63
N GLN A 86 -15.53 -3.25 -7.82
CA GLN A 86 -16.55 -3.46 -8.85
C GLN A 86 -17.29 -4.76 -8.53
N LYS A 87 -18.22 -4.74 -7.57
CA LYS A 87 -19.15 -5.85 -7.36
C LYS A 87 -20.38 -5.65 -8.24
N GLU A 88 -20.79 -6.70 -8.95
CA GLU A 88 -22.02 -6.75 -9.72
C GLU A 88 -23.22 -6.63 -8.76
N GLY A 89 -23.92 -5.49 -8.81
CA GLY A 89 -25.01 -5.14 -7.89
C GLY A 89 -24.71 -3.94 -6.99
N ASP A 90 -24.52 -2.75 -7.59
CA ASP A 90 -24.63 -1.36 -7.09
C ASP A 90 -24.01 -0.92 -5.74
N ARG A 91 -23.49 -1.83 -4.91
CA ARG A 91 -22.82 -1.49 -3.65
C ARG A 91 -21.31 -1.57 -3.81
N LYS A 92 -20.70 -0.42 -4.14
CA LYS A 92 -19.24 -0.27 -4.15
C LYS A 92 -18.69 -0.43 -2.73
N GLU A 93 -18.08 -1.57 -2.44
CA GLU A 93 -17.31 -1.76 -1.21
C GLU A 93 -15.96 -1.05 -1.33
N LYS A 94 -15.62 -0.24 -0.31
CA LYS A 94 -14.30 0.38 -0.20
C LYS A 94 -13.35 -0.60 0.46
N LEU A 95 -12.30 -0.99 -0.25
CA LEU A 95 -11.25 -1.87 0.26
C LEU A 95 -10.03 -1.03 0.63
N THR A 96 -9.63 -1.05 1.91
CA THR A 96 -8.41 -0.39 2.39
C THR A 96 -7.25 -1.38 2.35
N TRP A 97 -6.18 -1.01 1.65
CA TRP A 97 -4.93 -1.76 1.61
C TRP A 97 -3.79 -0.89 2.13
N ALA A 98 -2.78 -1.50 2.71
CA ALA A 98 -1.56 -0.83 3.15
C ALA A 98 -0.35 -1.58 2.64
N PHE A 99 0.67 -0.86 2.16
CA PHE A 99 1.93 -1.48 1.73
C PHE A 99 3.16 -0.69 2.16
N LEU A 100 4.24 -1.43 2.40
CA LEU A 100 5.56 -0.85 2.66
C LEU A 100 6.16 -0.32 1.38
N SER A 101 6.77 0.85 1.49
CA SER A 101 7.50 1.47 0.40
C SER A 101 8.56 2.42 0.92
N ASN A 102 9.51 2.77 0.05
CA ASN A 102 10.47 3.84 0.28
C ASN A 102 10.16 4.98 -0.69
N LEU A 103 9.92 6.18 -0.15
CA LEU A 103 9.70 7.41 -0.92
C LEU A 103 10.95 8.30 -0.95
#